data_AF-A0A378A0G2-F1
#
_entry.id   AF-A0A378A0G2-F1
#
_cell.length_a   1.000
_cell.length_b   1.000
_cell.length_c   1.000
_cell.angle_alpha   90.00
_cell.angle_beta   90.00
_cell.angle_gamma   90.00
#
_symmetry.space_group_name_H-M   'P 1'
#
loop_
_entity.id
_entity.type
_entity.pdbx_description
1 polymer ?
#
loop_
_entity_poly.entity_id
_entity_poly.type
_entity_poly.pdbx_seq_one_letter_code
_entity_poly.pdbx_strand_id
1 'polypeptide(L)' 'MLELLKARGAQYPAEHNVGHLYEAPESLQQFYRQNDPPTA' A
#
# COMPACT_ATOMS: atom_id res chain seq x y z
N MET A 1 -12.44 -11.22 -5.77
CA MET A 1 -12.97 -10.80 -4.44
C MET A 1 -12.39 -9.45 -4.01
N LEU A 2 -11.06 -9.29 -4.00
CA LEU A 2 -10.40 -8.02 -3.65
C LEU A 2 -10.84 -6.85 -4.53
N GLU A 3 -10.93 -7.03 -5.85
CA GLU A 3 -11.40 -6.00 -6.79
C GLU A 3 -12.82 -5.47 -6.50
N LEU A 4 -13.74 -6.35 -6.07
CA LEU A 4 -15.11 -5.96 -5.71
C LEU A 4 -15.12 -5.08 -4.45
N LEU A 5 -14.25 -5.40 -3.49
CA LEU A 5 -14.15 -4.66 -2.25
C LEU A 5 -13.47 -3.31 -2.49
N LYS A 6 -12.43 -3.27 -3.33
CA LYS A 6 -11.79 -2.04 -3.80
C LYS A 6 -12.80 -1.13 -4.53
N ALA A 7 -13.62 -1.70 -5.41
CA ALA A 7 -14.69 -0.97 -6.10
C ALA A 7 -15.77 -0.41 -5.15
N ARG A 8 -15.93 -1.00 -3.97
CA ARG A 8 -16.80 -0.51 -2.88
C ARG A 8 -16.10 0.47 -1.93
N GLY A 9 -14.86 0.86 -2.23
CA GLY A 9 -14.09 1.81 -1.43
C GLY A 9 -13.40 1.21 -0.21
N ALA A 10 -13.41 -0.12 -0.06
CA ALA A 10 -12.69 -0.76 1.04
C ALA A 10 -11.18 -0.70 0.79
N GLN A 11 -10.45 -0.19 1.77
CA GLN A 11 -8.99 -0.22 1.80
C GLN A 11 -8.51 -1.46 2.56
N TYR A 12 -7.51 -2.13 1.99
CA TYR A 12 -6.85 -3.27 2.63
C TYR A 12 -5.33 -3.11 2.58
N PRO A 13 -4.62 -3.67 3.58
CA PRO A 13 -5.15 -4.24 4.81
C PRO A 13 -5.53 -3.15 5.82
N ALA A 14 -6.58 -3.39 6.61
CA ALA A 14 -7.10 -2.40 7.57
C ALA A 14 -6.27 -2.32 8.87
N GLU A 15 -5.77 -3.47 9.36
CA GLU A 15 -5.00 -3.56 10.61
C GLU A 15 -3.56 -4.06 10.39
N HIS A 16 -3.27 -4.67 9.25
CA HIS A 16 -1.94 -5.13 8.88
C HIS A 16 -1.31 -4.17 7.86
N ASN A 17 0.02 -4.09 7.84
CA ASN A 17 0.72 -3.38 6.77
C ASN A 17 0.63 -4.17 5.44
N VAL A 18 0.78 -3.50 4.29
CA VAL A 18 0.59 -4.07 2.94
C VAL A 18 1.55 -5.23 2.63
N GLY A 19 2.75 -5.20 3.23
CA GLY A 19 3.77 -6.21 3.04
C GLY A 19 4.07 -6.47 1.55
N HIS A 20 4.10 -7.73 1.14
CA HIS A 20 4.27 -8.15 -0.26
C HIS A 20 3.01 -8.74 -0.90
N LEU A 21 1.93 -8.85 -0.12
CA LEU A 21 0.68 -9.49 -0.55
C LEU A 21 -0.29 -8.49 -1.16
N TYR A 22 -0.12 -7.20 -0.85
CA TYR A 22 -0.97 -6.13 -1.32
C TYR A 22 -0.14 -5.03 -1.96
N GLU A 23 -0.71 -4.43 -2.99
CA GLU A 23 -0.13 -3.25 -3.60
C GLU A 23 -0.21 -2.06 -2.63
N ALA A 24 0.92 -1.42 -2.39
CA ALA A 24 1.00 -0.22 -1.57
C ALA A 24 0.29 0.96 -2.26
N PRO A 25 -0.55 1.73 -1.57
CA PRO A 25 -1.06 3.01 -2.08
C PRO A 25 0.08 3.96 -2.44
N GLU A 26 -0.12 4.83 -3.43
CA GLU A 26 0.94 5.72 -3.91
C GLU A 26 1.53 6.59 -2.80
N SER A 27 0.70 7.10 -1.89
CA SER A 27 1.12 7.86 -0.72
C SER A 27 2.04 7.07 0.21
N LEU A 28 1.75 5.78 0.41
CA LEU A 28 2.57 4.87 1.22
C LEU A 28 3.92 4.59 0.54
N GLN A 29 3.92 4.41 -0.80
CA GLN A 29 5.15 4.24 -1.56
C GLN A 29 6.04 5.48 -1.50
N GLN A 30 5.44 6.68 -1.63
CA GLN A 30 6.17 7.94 -1.50
C GLN A 30 6.75 8.09 -0.08
N PHE A 31 5.98 7.75 0.95
CA PHE A 31 6.46 7.73 2.33
C PHE A 31 7.65 6.78 2.52
N TYR A 32 7.59 5.55 1.98
CA TYR A 32 8.71 4.62 2.07
C TYR A 32 9.96 5.12 1.33
N ARG A 33 9.82 5.67 0.12
CA ARG A 33 10.95 6.25 -0.62
C ARG A 33 11.60 7.44 0.08
N GLN A 34 10.84 8.23 0.84
CA GLN A 34 11.39 9.33 1.64
C GLN A 34 12.17 8.82 2.86
N ASN A 35 11.71 7.74 3.48
CA ASN A 35 12.37 7.17 4.66
C ASN A 35 13.60 6.32 4.30
N ASP A 36 13.59 5.66 3.14
CA ASP A 36 14.69 4.84 2.65
C ASP A 36 15.07 5.28 1.22
N PRO A 37 15.75 6.45 1.09
CA PRO A 37 16.19 6.91 -0.21
C PRO A 37 17.25 5.94 -0.75
N PRO A 38 17.21 5.56 -2.04
CA PRO A 38 18.27 4.75 -2.62
C PRO A 38 19.60 5.50 -2.51
N THR A 39 20.60 4.88 -1.89
CA THR A 39 21.97 5.37 -1.94
C THR A 39 22.41 5.47 -3.40
N ALA A 40 22.88 6.66 -3.79
CA ALA A 40 23.30 7.02 -5.14
C ALA A 40 24.44 6.12 -5.66
#